data_AF-F5YIK1-F1
#
_entry.id   AF-F5YIK1-F1
#
_cell.length_a   1.000
_cell.length_b   1.000
_cell.length_c   1.000
_cell.angle_alpha   90.00
_cell.angle_beta   90.00
_cell.angle_gamma   90.00
#
_symmetry.space_group_name_H-M   'P 1'
#
loop_
_entity.id
_entity.type
_entity.pdbx_description
1 polymer ?
#
loop_
_entity_poly.entity_id
_entity_poly.type
_entity_poly.pdbx_seq_one_letter_code
_entity_poly.pdbx_strand_id
1 'polypeptide(L)'
;MKRQDPEIRYREKLRHEQKILEEFAAHEIEWADDLLLWYRIRKQEIPDDEYRAVAFFKNREYRRKPGSLTLLYTMYQRCLEELPPPTKEIAFDLVSYRYKVYAITLEKGGFS
;
A
#
# COMPACT_ATOMS: atom_id res chain seq x y z
N MET A 1 -12.73 -32.25 22.36
CA MET A 1 -12.28 -30.97 21.76
C MET A 1 -13.16 -29.84 22.26
N LYS A 2 -12.65 -28.90 23.06
CA LYS A 2 -13.40 -27.68 23.41
C LYS A 2 -13.56 -26.86 22.13
N ARG A 3 -14.79 -26.68 21.66
CA ARG A 3 -15.10 -25.73 20.58
C ARG A 3 -14.76 -24.34 21.13
N GLN A 4 -13.71 -23.72 20.58
CA GLN A 4 -13.38 -22.32 20.85
C GLN A 4 -14.62 -21.46 20.55
N ASP A 5 -14.89 -20.53 21.45
CA ASP A 5 -16.00 -19.58 21.34
C ASP A 5 -15.91 -18.83 19.98
N PRO A 6 -17.00 -18.78 19.19
CA PRO A 6 -17.05 -18.01 17.95
C PRO A 6 -16.59 -16.55 18.11
N GLU A 7 -16.88 -15.91 19.25
CA GLU A 7 -16.44 -14.54 19.50
C GLU A 7 -14.92 -14.42 19.65
N ILE A 8 -14.29 -15.39 20.31
CA ILE A 8 -12.83 -15.42 20.49
C ILE A 8 -12.16 -15.58 19.13
N ARG A 9 -12.67 -16.50 18.29
CA ARG A 9 -12.18 -16.70 16.91
C ARG A 9 -12.34 -15.44 16.06
N TYR A 10 -13.47 -14.76 16.16
CA TYR A 10 -13.72 -13.52 15.41
C TYR A 10 -12.75 -12.41 15.83
N ARG A 11 -12.54 -12.21 17.14
CA ARG A 11 -11.58 -11.21 17.65
C ARG A 11 -10.13 -11.54 17.29
N GLU A 12 -9.76 -12.82 17.23
CA GLU A 12 -8.45 -13.26 16.76
C GLU A 12 -8.27 -12.95 15.26
N LYS A 13 -9.29 -13.25 14.44
CA LYS A 13 -9.28 -12.92 13.00
C LYS A 13 -9.13 -11.43 12.74
N LEU A 14 -9.90 -10.60 13.44
CA LEU A 14 -9.81 -9.14 13.32
C LEU A 14 -8.42 -8.61 13.71
N ARG A 15 -7.84 -9.12 14.79
CA ARG A 15 -6.49 -8.74 15.20
C ARG A 15 -5.43 -9.14 14.17
N HIS A 16 -5.60 -10.31 13.56
CA HIS A 16 -4.72 -10.77 12.50
C HIS A 16 -4.82 -9.88 11.26
N GLU A 17 -6.04 -9.55 10.82
CA GLU A 17 -6.28 -8.65 9.67
C GLU A 17 -5.72 -7.25 9.92
N GLN A 18 -5.87 -6.69 11.13
CA GLN A 18 -5.27 -5.41 11.50
C GLN A 18 -3.74 -5.46 11.42
N LYS A 19 -3.13 -6.52 11.95
CA LYS A 19 -1.67 -6.69 11.90
C LYS A 19 -1.15 -6.75 10.47
N ILE A 20 -1.85 -7.45 9.57
CA ILE A 20 -1.51 -7.50 8.14
C ILE A 20 -1.55 -6.10 7.52
N LEU A 21 -2.61 -5.32 7.79
CA LEU A 21 -2.74 -3.98 7.24
C LEU A 21 -1.68 -3.00 7.80
N GLU A 22 -1.30 -3.16 9.07
CA GLU A 22 -0.21 -2.39 9.69
C GLU A 22 1.15 -2.74 9.08
N GLU A 23 1.44 -4.03 8.89
CA GLU A 23 2.65 -4.51 8.21
C GLU A 23 2.72 -4.02 6.77
N PHE A 24 1.59 -4.08 6.05
CA PHE A 24 1.46 -3.51 4.70
C PHE A 24 1.74 -2.01 4.70
N ALA A 25 1.13 -1.24 5.60
CA ALA A 25 1.35 0.20 5.67
C ALA A 25 2.82 0.55 5.99
N ALA A 26 3.46 -0.20 6.89
CA ALA A 26 4.87 -0.01 7.24
C ALA A 26 5.77 -0.28 6.03
N HIS A 27 5.53 -1.39 5.34
CA HIS A 27 6.25 -1.75 4.11
C HIS A 27 6.06 -0.70 3.00
N GLU A 28 4.84 -0.19 2.81
CA GLU A 28 4.62 0.88 1.82
C GLU A 28 5.28 2.20 2.23
N ILE A 29 5.42 2.52 3.51
CA ILE A 29 6.19 3.71 3.92
C ILE A 29 7.66 3.58 3.47
N GLU A 30 8.26 2.39 3.59
CA GLU A 30 9.63 2.14 3.12
C GLU A 30 9.73 2.30 1.60
N TRP A 31 8.79 1.71 0.85
CA TRP A 31 8.74 1.87 -0.61
C TRP A 31 8.49 3.29 -1.07
N ALA A 32 7.70 4.07 -0.34
CA ALA A 32 7.49 5.48 -0.62
C ALA A 32 8.80 6.27 -0.49
N ASP A 33 9.60 5.97 0.54
CA ASP A 33 10.92 6.58 0.73
C ASP A 33 11.90 6.18 -0.39
N ASP A 34 11.91 4.91 -0.80
CA ASP A 34 12.72 4.41 -1.91
C ASP A 34 12.31 5.03 -3.26
N LEU A 35 11.00 5.18 -3.50
CA LEU A 35 10.49 5.80 -4.72
C LEU A 35 10.94 7.26 -4.83
N LEU A 36 10.81 8.04 -3.75
CA LEU A 36 11.29 9.42 -3.69
C LEU A 36 12.81 9.49 -3.92
N LEU A 37 13.57 8.56 -3.33
CA LEU A 37 15.02 8.48 -3.53
C LEU A 37 15.36 8.18 -4.99
N TRP A 38 14.67 7.25 -5.64
CA TRP A 38 14.92 6.92 -7.04
C TRP A 38 14.62 8.07 -8.00
N TYR A 39 13.50 8.77 -7.82
CA TYR A 39 13.21 9.99 -8.59
C TYR A 39 14.32 11.04 -8.42
N ARG A 40 14.80 11.23 -7.19
CA ARG A 40 15.93 12.13 -6.91
C ARG A 40 17.22 11.70 -7.60
N ILE A 41 17.57 10.42 -7.55
CA ILE A 41 18.77 9.87 -8.21
C ILE A 41 18.68 10.06 -9.72
N ARG A 42 17.49 9.85 -10.30
CA ARG A 42 17.20 10.04 -11.73
C ARG A 42 17.09 11.52 -12.13
N LYS A 43 17.16 12.46 -11.17
CA LYS A 43 16.95 13.90 -11.37
C LYS A 43 15.63 14.21 -12.06
N GLN A 44 14.59 13.48 -11.69
CA GLN A 44 13.22 13.63 -12.18
C GLN A 44 12.33 14.09 -11.03
N GLU A 45 11.35 14.94 -11.35
CA GLU A 45 10.28 15.24 -10.41
C GLU A 45 9.32 14.05 -10.35
N ILE A 46 8.83 13.76 -9.15
CA ILE A 46 7.79 12.75 -8.96
C ILE A 46 6.46 13.28 -9.53
N PRO A 47 5.73 12.50 -10.32
CA PRO A 47 4.40 12.87 -10.76
C PRO A 47 3.43 13.15 -9.60
N ASP A 48 2.55 14.13 -9.75
CA ASP A 48 1.61 14.55 -8.69
C ASP A 48 0.69 13.41 -8.21
N ASP A 49 0.28 12.52 -9.12
CA ASP A 49 -0.53 11.34 -8.80
C ASP A 49 0.25 10.38 -7.88
N GLU A 50 1.48 10.03 -8.26
CA GLU A 50 2.36 9.19 -7.42
C GLU A 50 2.69 9.85 -6.08
N TYR A 51 2.98 11.17 -6.07
CA TYR A 51 3.26 11.92 -4.86
C TYR A 51 2.11 11.88 -3.86
N ARG A 52 0.88 11.89 -4.36
CA ARG A 52 -0.33 11.80 -3.53
C ARG A 52 -0.47 10.46 -2.82
N ALA A 53 -0.16 9.37 -3.52
CA ALA A 53 -0.10 8.05 -2.90
C ALA A 53 1.04 7.96 -1.87
N VAL A 54 2.21 8.53 -2.18
CA VAL A 54 3.32 8.68 -1.22
C VAL A 54 2.87 9.42 0.04
N ALA A 55 2.21 10.57 -0.12
CA ALA A 55 1.72 11.39 0.99
C ALA A 55 0.74 10.62 1.88
N PHE A 56 -0.17 9.84 1.30
CA PHE A 56 -1.12 9.01 2.04
C PHE A 56 -0.44 8.08 3.06
N PHE A 57 0.66 7.42 2.67
CA PHE A 57 1.44 6.56 3.55
C PHE A 57 2.34 7.36 4.50
N LYS A 58 3.15 8.28 3.97
CA LYS A 58 4.11 9.08 4.75
C LYS A 58 3.44 9.90 5.86
N ASN A 59 2.29 10.50 5.58
CA ASN A 59 1.53 11.30 6.55
C ASN A 59 0.59 10.47 7.43
N ARG A 60 0.58 9.14 7.24
CA ARG A 60 -0.25 8.19 7.98
C ARG A 60 -1.75 8.48 7.85
N GLU A 61 -2.19 8.98 6.71
CA GLU A 61 -3.60 9.34 6.47
C GLU A 61 -4.53 8.12 6.55
N TYR A 62 -4.00 6.94 6.24
CA TYR A 62 -4.66 5.66 6.40
C TYR A 62 -5.23 5.42 7.81
N ARG A 63 -4.67 6.03 8.86
CA ARG A 63 -5.19 5.91 10.23
C ARG A 63 -6.59 6.48 10.39
N ARG A 64 -6.93 7.50 9.59
CA ARG A 64 -8.25 8.12 9.58
C ARG A 64 -9.18 7.47 8.55
N LYS A 65 -8.63 6.65 7.64
CA LYS A 65 -9.33 6.06 6.49
C LYS A 65 -8.97 4.57 6.35
N PRO A 66 -9.39 3.71 7.29
CA PRO A 66 -9.02 2.30 7.29
C PRO A 66 -9.54 1.56 6.04
N GLY A 67 -10.71 1.94 5.51
CA GLY A 67 -11.24 1.34 4.28
C GLY A 67 -10.37 1.58 3.06
N SER A 68 -9.73 2.75 2.95
CA SER A 68 -8.77 3.03 1.89
C SER A 68 -7.53 2.14 2.02
N LEU A 69 -7.04 1.91 3.24
CA LEU A 69 -5.90 1.02 3.46
C LEU A 69 -6.21 -0.42 3.05
N THR A 70 -7.40 -0.93 3.39
CA THR A 70 -7.85 -2.26 2.96
C THR A 70 -7.93 -2.35 1.45
N LEU A 71 -8.47 -1.33 0.78
CA LEU A 71 -8.57 -1.30 -0.67
C LEU A 71 -7.18 -1.28 -1.34
N LEU A 72 -6.26 -0.48 -0.83
CA LEU A 72 -4.87 -0.45 -1.32
C LEU A 72 -4.15 -1.78 -1.08
N TYR A 73 -4.42 -2.46 0.03
CA TYR A 73 -3.88 -3.80 0.28
C TYR A 73 -4.41 -4.83 -0.74
N THR A 74 -5.69 -4.78 -1.11
CA THR A 74 -6.22 -5.62 -2.19
C THR A 74 -5.53 -5.32 -3.53
N MET A 75 -5.31 -4.04 -3.84
CA MET A 75 -4.59 -3.66 -5.06
C MET A 75 -3.12 -4.09 -5.04
N TYR A 76 -2.46 -4.03 -3.88
CA TYR A 76 -1.11 -4.55 -3.69
C TYR A 76 -1.02 -6.04 -4.04
N GLN A 77 -1.93 -6.86 -3.48
CA GLN A 77 -1.97 -8.30 -3.77
C GLN A 77 -2.17 -8.56 -5.27
N ARG A 78 -3.09 -7.82 -5.90
CA ARG A 78 -3.32 -7.92 -7.35
C ARG A 78 -2.08 -7.56 -8.17
N CYS A 79 -1.36 -6.51 -7.78
CA CYS A 79 -0.09 -6.17 -8.43
C CYS A 79 0.96 -7.26 -8.28
N LEU A 80 1.05 -7.94 -7.12
CA LEU A 80 1.97 -9.07 -6.96
C LEU A 80 1.63 -10.28 -7.84
N GLU A 81 0.34 -10.48 -8.13
CA GLU A 81 -0.13 -11.58 -8.97
C GLU A 81 0.01 -11.28 -10.47
N GLU A 82 -0.27 -10.05 -10.89
CA GLU A 82 -0.33 -9.67 -12.31
C GLU A 82 1.00 -9.15 -12.87
N LEU A 83 1.88 -8.58 -12.03
CA LEU A 83 3.13 -7.99 -12.48
C LEU A 83 4.28 -9.00 -12.51
N PRO A 84 5.27 -8.81 -13.41
CA PRO A 84 6.45 -9.66 -13.43
C PRO A 84 7.25 -9.54 -12.12
N PRO A 85 8.03 -10.58 -11.77
CA PRO A 85 8.90 -10.53 -10.61
C PRO A 85 9.91 -9.39 -10.73
N PRO A 86 10.25 -8.71 -9.63
CA PRO A 86 11.13 -7.55 -9.67
C PRO A 86 12.56 -7.94 -10.07
N THR A 87 13.07 -7.30 -11.11
CA THR A 87 14.50 -7.31 -11.48
C THR A 87 15.10 -5.92 -11.24
N LYS A 88 16.43 -5.80 -11.23
CA LYS A 88 17.11 -4.51 -10.99
C LYS A 88 16.73 -3.46 -12.04
N GLU A 89 16.43 -3.90 -13.25
CA GLU A 89 16.13 -3.06 -14.40
C GLU A 89 14.72 -2.45 -14.30
N ILE A 90 13.74 -3.22 -13.80
CA ILE A 90 12.33 -2.83 -13.76
C ILE A 90 11.81 -2.47 -12.36
N ALA A 91 12.63 -2.63 -11.31
CA ALA A 91 12.19 -2.40 -9.92
C ALA A 91 11.58 -1.02 -9.72
N PHE A 92 12.21 0.02 -10.28
CA PHE A 92 11.67 1.38 -10.22
C PHE A 92 10.31 1.49 -10.92
N ASP A 93 10.21 0.96 -12.13
CA ASP A 93 8.98 1.08 -12.94
C ASP A 93 7.82 0.33 -12.27
N LEU A 94 8.10 -0.82 -11.63
CA LEU A 94 7.09 -1.58 -10.89
C LEU A 94 6.58 -0.82 -9.66
N VAL A 95 7.46 -0.15 -8.92
CA VAL A 95 7.05 0.63 -7.74
C VAL A 95 6.33 1.89 -8.17
N SER A 96 6.84 2.64 -9.15
CA SER A 96 6.16 3.81 -9.72
C SER A 96 4.76 3.44 -10.23
N TYR A 97 4.64 2.35 -11.01
CA TYR A 97 3.35 1.84 -11.48
C TYR A 97 2.40 1.53 -10.32
N ARG A 98 2.87 0.87 -9.27
CA ARG A 98 2.06 0.55 -8.10
C ARG A 98 1.55 1.80 -7.40
N TYR A 99 2.40 2.80 -7.20
CA TYR A 99 2.02 4.08 -6.59
C TYR A 99 1.01 4.86 -7.44
N LYS A 100 1.14 4.78 -8.77
CA LYS A 100 0.16 5.32 -9.70
C LYS A 100 -1.20 4.62 -9.58
N VAL A 101 -1.20 3.29 -9.47
CA VAL A 101 -2.43 2.51 -9.23
C VAL A 101 -3.07 2.89 -7.89
N TYR A 102 -2.26 3.08 -6.84
CA TYR A 102 -2.76 3.55 -5.55
C TYR A 102 -3.41 4.93 -5.65
N ALA A 103 -2.79 5.88 -6.36
CA ALA A 103 -3.32 7.22 -6.57
C ALA A 103 -4.70 7.19 -7.23
N ILE A 104 -4.84 6.44 -8.33
CA ILE A 104 -6.11 6.24 -9.05
C ILE A 104 -7.16 5.59 -8.12
N THR A 105 -6.74 4.64 -7.31
CA THR A 105 -7.62 3.92 -6.39
C THR A 105 -8.13 4.82 -5.26
N LEU A 106 -7.25 5.65 -4.70
CA LEU A 106 -7.62 6.66 -3.71
C LEU A 106 -8.61 7.66 -4.31
N GLU A 107 -8.34 8.16 -5.52
CA GLU A 107 -9.20 9.11 -6.21
C GLU A 107 -10.63 8.57 -6.41
N LYS A 108 -10.76 7.34 -6.92
CA LYS A 108 -12.05 6.65 -7.07
C LYS A 108 -12.77 6.43 -5.73
N GLY A 109 -12.02 6.32 -4.64
CA GLY A 109 -12.54 6.25 -3.28
C GLY A 109 -13.01 7.59 -2.70
N GLY A 110 -13.03 8.67 -3.49
CA GLY A 110 -13.42 10.01 -3.04
C GLY A 110 -12.28 10.77 -2.35
N PHE A 111 -11.03 10.35 -2.55
CA PHE A 111 -9.87 11.10 -2.12
C PHE A 111 -9.61 12.16 -3.21
N SER A 112 -9.92 13.44 -2.97
CA SER A 112 -9.53 14.63 -3.78
C SER A 112 -8.61 15.56 -2.99
#